data_AF-A0A3N7C3T8-F1
#
_entry.id   AF-A0A3N7C3T8-F1
#
_cell.length_a   1.000
_cell.length_b   1.000
_cell.length_c   1.000
_cell.angle_alpha   90.00
_cell.angle_beta   90.00
_cell.angle_gamma   90.00
#
_symmetry.space_group_name_H-M   'P 1'
#
loop_
_entity.id
_entity.type
_entity.pdbx_description
1 polymer ?
#
loop_
_entity_poly.entity_id
_entity_poly.type
_entity_poly.pdbx_seq_one_letter_code
_entity_poly.pdbx_strand_id
1 'polypeptide(L)'
;MKKQAGFTLIELVMVIVILGILAAVALPKFVDLKSDAKQAAVAGVAGALSSASAVNYAARKANANKGVAITSCGTVADALQGGMPATVVITPGIASSGVPVDTSVATCTVQDSTDSTITASYTAIGIK
;
A
#
# COMPACT_ATOMS: atom_id res chain seq x y z
N MET A 1 17.48 -59.09 11.79
CA MET A 1 17.85 -58.14 10.73
C MET A 1 16.60 -57.37 10.34
N LYS A 2 16.54 -56.05 10.57
CA LYS A 2 15.37 -55.23 10.19
C LYS A 2 15.47 -54.96 8.69
N LYS A 3 14.48 -55.40 7.89
CA LYS A 3 14.41 -55.05 6.47
C LYS A 3 14.22 -53.53 6.36
N GLN A 4 15.19 -52.83 5.77
CA GLN A 4 14.96 -51.45 5.33
C GLN A 4 14.06 -51.50 4.10
N ALA A 5 12.83 -50.99 4.23
CA ALA A 5 11.98 -50.71 3.09
C ALA A 5 12.51 -49.44 2.42
N GLY A 6 13.16 -49.59 1.26
CA GLY A 6 13.52 -48.45 0.41
C GLY A 6 12.27 -47.87 -0.25
N PHE A 7 12.29 -46.56 -0.51
CA PHE A 7 11.24 -45.88 -1.27
C PHE A 7 11.28 -46.34 -2.73
N THR A 8 10.13 -46.60 -3.34
CA THR A 8 10.08 -47.02 -4.74
C THR A 8 10.21 -45.83 -5.68
N LEU A 9 10.81 -46.02 -6.87
CA LEU A 9 10.90 -44.95 -7.87
C LEU A 9 9.52 -44.47 -8.31
N ILE A 10 8.53 -45.37 -8.36
CA ILE A 10 7.15 -45.01 -8.72
C ILE A 10 6.50 -44.10 -7.67
N GLU A 11 6.78 -44.31 -6.37
CA GLU A 11 6.30 -43.42 -5.31
C GLU A 11 6.93 -42.03 -5.41
N LEU A 12 8.20 -41.92 -5.79
CA LEU A 12 8.82 -40.61 -6.01
C LEU A 12 8.17 -39.89 -7.20
N VAL A 13 7.94 -40.62 -8.31
CA VAL A 13 7.35 -40.06 -9.54
C VAL A 13 5.89 -39.64 -9.30
N MET A 14 5.08 -40.43 -8.60
CA MET A 14 3.68 -40.05 -8.34
C MET A 14 3.60 -38.78 -7.48
N VAL A 15 4.52 -38.59 -6.52
CA VAL A 15 4.53 -37.41 -5.65
C VAL A 15 4.82 -36.14 -6.44
N ILE A 16 5.84 -36.15 -7.30
CA ILE A 16 6.15 -34.96 -8.12
C ILE A 16 5.03 -34.63 -9.12
N VAL A 17 4.32 -35.65 -9.62
CA VAL A 17 3.16 -35.46 -10.51
C VAL A 17 2.01 -34.79 -9.74
N ILE A 18 1.69 -35.28 -8.54
CA ILE A 18 0.64 -34.68 -7.71
C ILE A 18 1.01 -33.23 -7.32
N LEU A 19 2.26 -33.00 -6.88
CA LEU A 19 2.75 -31.65 -6.56
C LEU A 19 2.73 -30.73 -7.79
N GLY A 20 3.03 -31.25 -8.98
CA GLY A 20 2.96 -30.51 -10.23
C GLY A 20 1.54 -30.03 -10.56
N ILE A 21 0.53 -30.89 -10.40
CA ILE A 21 -0.88 -30.53 -10.62
C ILE A 21 -1.33 -29.49 -9.59
N LEU A 22 -1.02 -29.71 -8.31
CA LEU A 22 -1.36 -28.77 -7.23
C LEU A 22 -0.70 -27.40 -7.45
N ALA A 23 0.56 -27.37 -7.87
CA ALA A 23 1.26 -26.13 -8.17
C ALA A 23 0.64 -25.39 -9.35
N ALA A 24 0.26 -26.09 -10.43
CA ALA A 24 -0.35 -25.49 -11.61
C ALA A 24 -1.66 -24.76 -11.31
N VAL A 25 -2.48 -25.29 -10.38
CA VAL A 25 -3.75 -24.66 -9.99
C VAL A 25 -3.59 -23.61 -8.89
N ALA A 26 -2.65 -23.79 -7.96
CA ALA A 26 -2.47 -22.90 -6.82
C ALA A 26 -1.66 -21.63 -7.15
N LEU A 27 -0.69 -21.73 -8.06
CA LEU A 27 0.23 -20.64 -8.35
C LEU A 27 -0.46 -19.40 -8.95
N PRO A 28 -1.39 -19.50 -9.92
CA PRO A 28 -2.11 -18.33 -10.43
C PRO A 28 -2.87 -17.61 -9.32
N LYS A 29 -3.58 -18.37 -8.46
CA LYS A 29 -4.33 -17.81 -7.33
C LYS A 29 -3.42 -17.13 -6.31
N PHE A 30 -2.24 -17.67 -6.05
CA PHE A 30 -1.30 -17.06 -5.12
C PHE A 30 -0.75 -15.72 -5.64
N VAL A 31 -0.53 -15.58 -6.96
CA VAL A 31 -0.11 -14.33 -7.58
C VAL A 31 -1.21 -13.27 -7.47
N ASP A 32 -2.46 -13.62 -7.80
CA ASP A 32 -3.60 -12.72 -7.68
C ASP A 32 -3.76 -12.22 -6.23
N LEU A 33 -3.76 -13.13 -5.25
CA LEU A 33 -3.87 -12.79 -3.83
C LEU A 33 -2.75 -11.85 -3.35
N LYS A 34 -1.53 -12.03 -3.87
CA LYS A 34 -0.41 -11.15 -3.53
C LYS A 34 -0.63 -9.74 -4.09
N SER A 35 -1.15 -9.63 -5.31
CA SER A 35 -1.51 -8.34 -5.92
C SER A 35 -2.62 -7.65 -5.12
N ASP A 36 -3.69 -8.38 -4.78
CA ASP A 36 -4.82 -7.86 -4.00
C ASP A 36 -4.38 -7.41 -2.60
N ALA A 37 -3.50 -8.17 -1.94
CA ALA A 37 -2.94 -7.81 -0.64
C ALA A 37 -2.13 -6.52 -0.70
N LYS A 38 -1.32 -6.33 -1.74
CA LYS A 38 -0.58 -5.09 -1.97
C LYS A 38 -1.52 -3.92 -2.24
N GLN A 39 -2.55 -4.11 -3.08
CA GLN A 39 -3.54 -3.08 -3.37
C GLN A 39 -4.30 -2.64 -2.11
N ALA A 40 -4.67 -3.60 -1.24
CA ALA A 40 -5.30 -3.31 0.04
C ALA A 40 -4.37 -2.54 0.98
N ALA A 41 -3.07 -2.89 1.02
CA ALA A 41 -2.09 -2.17 1.82
C ALA A 41 -1.91 -0.71 1.36
N VAL A 42 -1.77 -0.48 0.04
CA VAL A 42 -1.65 0.86 -0.55
C VAL A 42 -2.93 1.68 -0.30
N ALA A 43 -4.11 1.07 -0.43
CA ALA A 43 -5.38 1.71 -0.09
C ALA A 43 -5.49 2.06 1.41
N GLY A 44 -4.99 1.20 2.30
CA GLY A 44 -4.91 1.49 3.73
C GLY A 44 -4.04 2.71 4.05
N VAL A 45 -2.88 2.83 3.38
CA VAL A 45 -2.01 4.01 3.51
C VAL A 45 -2.69 5.27 2.97
N ALA A 46 -3.38 5.19 1.83
CA ALA A 46 -4.16 6.30 1.29
C ALA A 46 -5.26 6.77 2.27
N GLY A 47 -5.98 5.83 2.90
CA GLY A 47 -6.97 6.14 3.94
C GLY A 47 -6.36 6.81 5.17
N ALA A 48 -5.17 6.36 5.60
CA ALA A 48 -4.43 6.98 6.70
C ALA A 48 -3.99 8.41 6.36
N LEU A 49 -3.50 8.66 5.14
CA LEU A 49 -3.13 10.00 4.67
C LEU A 49 -4.33 10.95 4.62
N SER A 50 -5.46 10.48 4.10
CA SER A 50 -6.71 11.25 4.07
C SER A 50 -7.15 11.63 5.49
N SER A 51 -7.14 10.66 6.41
CA SER A 51 -7.49 10.87 7.81
C SER A 51 -6.53 11.82 8.52
N ALA A 52 -5.22 11.67 8.30
CA ALA A 52 -4.20 12.54 8.88
C ALA A 52 -4.38 13.99 8.39
N SER A 53 -4.67 14.18 7.10
CA SER A 53 -4.94 15.52 6.53
C SER A 53 -6.19 16.16 7.15
N ALA A 54 -7.26 15.38 7.37
CA ALA A 54 -8.50 15.86 7.99
C ALA A 54 -8.32 16.24 9.46
N VAL A 55 -7.60 15.42 10.24
CA VAL A 55 -7.28 15.72 11.64
C VAL A 55 -6.36 16.93 11.74
N ASN A 56 -5.37 17.05 10.86
CA ASN A 56 -4.46 18.19 10.80
C ASN A 56 -5.22 19.49 10.48
N TYR A 57 -6.11 19.46 9.49
CA TYR A 57 -6.98 20.59 9.18
C TYR A 57 -7.90 20.97 10.36
N ALA A 58 -8.53 19.99 11.01
CA ALA A 58 -9.37 20.21 12.18
C ALA A 58 -8.57 20.85 13.32
N ALA A 59 -7.34 20.40 13.56
CA ALA A 59 -6.44 21.01 14.56
C ALA A 59 -6.11 22.47 14.22
N ARG A 60 -5.86 22.79 12.94
CA ARG A 60 -5.62 24.18 12.47
C ARG A 60 -6.84 25.08 12.66
N LYS A 61 -8.04 24.56 12.40
CA LYS A 61 -9.29 25.31 12.62
C LYS A 61 -9.62 25.50 14.10
N ALA A 62 -9.24 24.55 14.95
CA ALA A 62 -9.37 24.72 16.40
C ALA A 62 -8.35 25.71 16.98
N ASN A 63 -7.13 25.75 16.43
CA ASN A 63 -6.08 26.68 16.85
C ASN A 63 -5.13 26.97 15.68
N ALA A 64 -4.99 28.25 15.31
CA ALA A 64 -4.15 28.67 14.19
C ALA A 64 -2.66 28.30 14.33
N ASN A 65 -2.19 27.97 15.53
CA ASN A 65 -0.79 27.58 15.80
C ASN A 65 -0.59 26.05 15.83
N LYS A 66 -1.64 25.26 15.65
CA LYS A 66 -1.58 23.79 15.60
C LYS A 66 -1.65 23.30 14.14
N GLY A 67 -1.20 22.06 13.90
CA GLY A 67 -1.17 21.47 12.57
C GLY A 67 0.12 21.73 11.80
N VAL A 68 0.36 20.90 10.79
CA VAL A 68 1.55 20.92 9.91
C VAL A 68 1.13 21.48 8.55
N ALA A 69 1.88 22.45 8.01
CA ALA A 69 1.57 23.06 6.72
C ALA A 69 1.56 22.01 5.59
N ILE A 70 0.43 21.91 4.87
CA ILE A 70 0.27 21.04 3.72
C ILE A 70 0.15 21.92 2.49
N THR A 71 1.23 22.00 1.71
CA THR A 71 1.33 22.81 0.48
C THR A 71 1.45 21.94 -0.77
N SER A 72 1.74 20.66 -0.61
CA SER A 72 1.81 19.65 -1.67
C SER A 72 1.35 18.30 -1.16
N CYS A 73 1.06 17.37 -2.06
CA CYS A 73 0.71 15.99 -1.67
C CYS A 73 1.83 15.31 -0.86
N GLY A 74 3.10 15.60 -1.16
CA GLY A 74 4.23 15.07 -0.40
C GLY A 74 4.22 15.47 1.08
N THR A 75 3.82 16.71 1.38
CA THR A 75 3.81 17.25 2.76
C THR A 75 2.72 16.66 3.66
N VAL A 76 1.78 15.87 3.11
CA VAL A 76 0.77 15.16 3.93
C VAL A 76 1.41 14.05 4.77
N ALA A 77 2.54 13.49 4.31
CA ALA A 77 3.30 12.51 5.08
C ALA A 77 3.77 13.04 6.43
N ASP A 78 4.06 14.36 6.53
CA ASP A 78 4.49 15.00 7.77
C ASP A 78 3.36 15.12 8.81
N ALA A 79 2.10 14.95 8.39
CA ALA A 79 0.95 14.89 9.28
C ALA A 79 0.74 13.49 9.91
N LEU A 80 1.46 12.45 9.45
CA LEU A 80 1.39 11.12 10.04
C LEU A 80 2.31 11.02 11.25
N GLN A 81 1.73 10.76 12.43
CA GLN A 81 2.49 10.62 13.68
C GLN A 81 3.43 9.40 13.74
N GLY A 82 3.33 8.45 12.79
CA GLY A 82 4.17 7.26 12.69
C GLY A 82 5.07 7.21 11.46
N GLY A 83 5.08 8.27 10.65
CA GLY A 83 5.76 8.27 9.35
C GLY A 83 5.06 7.41 8.29
N MET A 84 5.59 7.45 7.06
CA MET A 84 5.07 6.69 5.93
C MET A 84 5.85 5.37 5.78
N PRO A 85 5.19 4.23 5.54
CA PRO A 85 5.90 2.98 5.29
C PRO A 85 6.71 3.08 3.99
N ALA A 86 7.98 2.66 4.03
CA ALA A 86 8.92 2.75 2.89
C ALA A 86 8.48 1.96 1.64
N THR A 87 7.55 1.01 1.80
CA THR A 87 7.02 0.21 0.70
C THR A 87 6.03 0.98 -0.19
N VAL A 88 5.54 2.12 0.28
CA VAL A 88 4.61 2.98 -0.47
C VAL A 88 5.28 4.32 -0.70
N VAL A 89 5.18 4.83 -1.92
CA VAL A 89 5.69 6.13 -2.31
C VAL A 89 4.54 7.02 -2.75
N ILE A 90 4.67 8.31 -2.48
CA ILE A 90 3.80 9.33 -3.08
C ILE A 90 4.39 9.61 -4.45
N THR A 91 3.93 8.89 -5.47
CA THR A 91 4.32 9.20 -6.85
C THR A 91 3.62 10.48 -7.26
N PRO A 92 4.30 11.45 -7.90
CA PRO A 92 3.66 12.66 -8.42
C PRO A 92 2.85 12.32 -9.69
N GLY A 93 1.85 11.44 -9.57
CA GLY A 93 0.75 11.36 -10.51
C GLY A 93 -0.18 12.52 -10.22
N ILE A 94 -0.11 13.57 -11.06
CA ILE A 94 -0.93 14.81 -11.05
C ILE A 94 -0.84 15.73 -9.82
N ALA A 95 0.17 15.60 -8.95
CA ALA A 95 0.34 16.51 -7.82
C ALA A 95 1.78 16.98 -7.54
N SER A 96 2.39 17.60 -8.54
CA SER A 96 3.06 18.88 -8.33
C SER A 96 2.07 20.06 -8.36
N SER A 97 0.77 19.81 -8.59
CA SER A 97 -0.30 20.77 -8.28
C SER A 97 -0.28 21.03 -6.78
N GLY A 98 0.19 22.20 -6.38
CA GLY A 98 0.16 22.65 -4.99
C GLY A 98 -1.23 22.40 -4.41
N VAL A 99 -1.28 21.85 -3.20
CA VAL A 99 -2.54 21.73 -2.46
C VAL A 99 -2.95 23.16 -2.13
N PRO A 100 -4.11 23.66 -2.62
CA PRO A 100 -4.45 25.05 -2.40
C PRO A 100 -4.72 25.26 -0.90
N VAL A 101 -3.95 26.16 -0.30
CA VAL A 101 -4.05 26.50 1.12
C VAL A 101 -5.40 27.16 1.43
N ASP A 102 -5.96 26.86 2.59
CA ASP A 102 -7.22 27.41 3.10
C ASP A 102 -8.45 27.06 2.25
N THR A 103 -9.00 25.86 2.49
CA THR A 103 -10.34 25.33 2.12
C THR A 103 -10.45 24.48 0.86
N SER A 104 -9.36 24.28 0.10
CA SER A 104 -9.41 23.37 -1.05
C SER A 104 -8.88 21.98 -0.72
N VAL A 105 -9.65 20.97 -1.15
CA VAL A 105 -9.23 19.57 -1.20
C VAL A 105 -8.47 19.32 -2.50
N ALA A 106 -7.36 18.60 -2.42
CA ALA A 106 -6.65 18.07 -3.57
C ALA A 106 -6.70 16.55 -3.53
N THR A 107 -6.89 15.93 -4.69
CA THR A 107 -6.78 14.47 -4.84
C THR A 107 -5.34 14.15 -5.19
N CYS A 108 -4.70 13.38 -4.33
CA CYS A 108 -3.33 12.93 -4.45
C CYS A 108 -3.30 11.42 -4.70
N THR A 109 -2.19 10.89 -5.21
CA THR A 109 -2.02 9.45 -5.44
C THR A 109 -0.82 8.91 -4.65
N VAL A 110 -0.98 7.71 -4.12
CA VAL A 110 0.10 6.87 -3.59
C VAL A 110 0.22 5.62 -4.44
N GLN A 111 1.41 5.04 -4.44
CA GLN A 111 1.75 3.89 -5.25
C GLN A 111 2.66 2.95 -4.46
N ASP A 112 2.61 1.66 -4.76
CA ASP A 112 3.63 0.72 -4.30
C ASP A 112 5.01 1.07 -4.91
N SER A 113 6.05 1.03 -4.09
CA SER A 113 7.44 1.34 -4.47
C SER A 113 8.05 0.32 -5.44
N THR A 114 7.50 -0.89 -5.50
CA THR A 114 7.99 -2.00 -6.32
C THR A 114 7.11 -2.28 -7.54
N ASP A 115 5.87 -1.77 -7.55
CA ASP A 115 4.92 -1.99 -8.64
C ASP A 115 4.08 -0.74 -8.91
N SER A 116 4.38 -0.04 -10.01
CA SER A 116 3.70 1.20 -10.36
C SER A 116 2.26 1.06 -10.84
N THR A 117 1.79 -0.17 -11.04
CA THR A 117 0.41 -0.42 -11.41
C THR A 117 -0.53 -0.36 -10.20
N ILE A 118 0.01 -0.58 -9.00
CA ILE A 118 -0.74 -0.60 -7.75
C ILE A 118 -0.77 0.82 -7.17
N THR A 119 -1.91 1.48 -7.30
CA THR A 119 -2.10 2.87 -6.86
C THR A 119 -3.37 3.01 -6.01
N ALA A 120 -3.40 4.04 -5.16
CA ALA A 120 -4.61 4.47 -4.48
C ALA A 120 -4.63 5.99 -4.36
N SER A 121 -5.83 6.56 -4.42
CA SER A 121 -6.03 8.01 -4.26
C SER A 121 -6.36 8.35 -2.82
N TYR A 122 -5.83 9.48 -2.34
CA TYR A 122 -6.18 10.06 -1.05
C TYR A 122 -6.49 11.55 -1.20
N THR A 123 -7.22 12.08 -0.23
CA THR A 123 -7.55 13.50 -0.18
C THR A 123 -6.55 14.22 0.71
N ALA A 124 -5.99 15.31 0.22
CA ALA A 124 -5.19 16.25 0.99
C ALA A 124 -5.98 17.54 1.18
N ILE A 125 -5.97 18.08 2.40
CA ILE A 125 -6.56 19.39 2.70
C ILE A 125 -5.42 20.37 2.95
N GLY A 126 -5.38 21.46 2.18
CA GLY A 126 -4.33 22.46 2.29
C GLY A 126 -4.49 23.30 3.54
N ILE A 127 -3.43 23.37 4.33
CA ILE A 127 -3.29 24.36 5.41
C ILE A 127 -1.97 25.09 5.27
N LYS A 128 -2.03 26.41 5.45
CA LYS A 128 -0.85 27.26 5.57
C LYS A 128 -0.35 27.22 7.00
#